data_AF-A0A8S2SS57-F1
#
_entry.id   AF-A0A8S2SS57-F1
#
_cell.length_a   1.000
_cell.length_b   1.000
_cell.length_c   1.000
_cell.angle_alpha   90.00
_cell.angle_beta   90.00
_cell.angle_gamma   90.00
#
_symmetry.space_group_name_H-M   'P 1'
#
loop_
_entity.id
_entity.type
_entity.pdbx_description
1 polymer ?
#
loop_
_entity_poly.entity_id
_entity_poly.type
_entity_poly.pdbx_seq_one_letter_code
_entity_poly.pdbx_strand_id
1 'polypeptide(L)'
;GLDCETPKRCYGGSIPIEKALSDDVLIAYEMNNESLTRDHGYPLRISVPGSIGARSVKWVNRIVVSDKESDSPWQIFDYKLLPTSVKQPQKSDYD
;
A
#
# COMPACT_ATOMS: atom_id res chain seq x y z
N GLY A 1 7.37 1.56 8.45
CA GLY A 1 8.46 0.81 7.83
C GLY A 1 9.57 1.75 7.44
N LEU A 2 10.41 1.34 6.49
CA LEU A 2 11.51 2.16 5.97
C LEU A 2 11.04 3.42 5.22
N ASP A 3 9.77 3.45 4.79
CA ASP A 3 9.10 4.63 4.22
C ASP A 3 8.35 5.46 5.27
N CYS A 4 8.90 5.58 6.48
CA CYS A 4 8.29 6.38 7.55
C CYS A 4 9.29 7.40 8.07
N GLU A 5 9.13 8.67 7.70
CA GLU A 5 9.86 9.76 8.35
C GLU A 5 9.20 10.17 9.68
N THR A 6 7.87 10.08 9.76
CA THR A 6 7.05 10.29 10.98
C THR A 6 5.80 9.40 10.91
N PRO A 7 5.04 9.19 12.00
CA PRO A 7 3.80 8.39 11.94
C PRO A 7 2.78 8.88 10.91
N LYS A 8 2.77 10.19 10.59
CA LYS A 8 1.93 10.81 9.56
C LYS A 8 2.52 10.73 8.14
N ARG A 9 3.80 10.39 8.02
CA ARG A 9 4.54 10.25 6.74
C ARG A 9 4.93 8.80 6.47
N CYS A 10 4.12 7.86 6.94
CA CYS A 10 4.31 6.45 6.65
C CYS A 10 3.55 6.07 5.40
N TYR A 11 4.22 5.43 4.44
CA TYR A 11 3.52 4.81 3.31
C TYR A 11 2.39 3.91 3.81
N GLY A 12 1.20 4.10 3.24
CA GLY A 12 0.00 3.39 3.63
C GLY A 12 -0.94 3.18 2.45
N GLY A 13 -1.75 2.14 2.55
CA GLY A 13 -2.80 1.83 1.60
C GLY A 13 -3.80 0.88 2.22
N SER A 14 -4.95 0.77 1.57
CA SER A 14 -6.02 -0.15 1.95
C SER A 14 -6.53 -0.88 0.72
N ILE A 15 -7.17 -2.02 0.98
CA ILE A 15 -7.91 -2.82 0.02
C ILE A 15 -9.29 -3.12 0.61
N PRO A 16 -10.32 -3.36 -0.21
CA PRO A 16 -11.64 -3.78 0.28
C PRO A 16 -11.55 -5.03 1.16
N ILE A 17 -12.40 -5.13 2.18
CA ILE A 17 -12.37 -6.24 3.15
C ILE A 17 -12.62 -7.59 2.47
N GLU A 18 -13.47 -7.61 1.44
CA GLU A 18 -13.75 -8.81 0.64
C GLU A 18 -12.49 -9.31 -0.08
N LYS A 19 -11.65 -8.38 -0.56
CA LYS A 19 -10.35 -8.74 -1.17
C LYS A 19 -9.35 -9.16 -0.11
N ALA A 20 -9.35 -8.54 1.07
CA ALA A 20 -8.46 -8.96 2.16
C ALA A 20 -8.79 -10.37 2.68
N LEU A 21 -10.04 -10.80 2.57
CA LEU A 21 -10.54 -12.11 2.99
C LEU A 21 -10.46 -13.18 1.88
N SER A 22 -9.97 -12.87 0.68
CA SER A 22 -9.79 -13.88 -0.37
C SER A 22 -8.54 -14.73 -0.14
N ASP A 23 -8.54 -15.94 -0.70
CA ASP A 23 -7.48 -16.94 -0.47
C ASP A 23 -6.11 -16.57 -1.09
N ASP A 24 -6.03 -15.50 -1.88
CA ASP A 24 -4.85 -15.11 -2.64
C ASP A 24 -4.08 -13.92 -2.06
N VAL A 25 -4.62 -13.22 -1.05
CA VAL A 25 -3.93 -12.12 -0.37
C VAL A 25 -3.05 -12.67 0.74
N LEU A 26 -1.76 -12.34 0.69
CA LEU A 26 -0.77 -12.90 1.60
C LEU A 26 -0.06 -11.81 2.40
N ILE A 27 0.22 -12.12 3.66
CA ILE A 27 1.30 -11.49 4.40
C ILE A 27 2.54 -12.34 4.14
N ALA A 28 3.43 -11.87 3.27
CA ALA A 28 4.59 -12.61 2.82
C ALA A 28 5.84 -12.20 3.60
N TYR A 29 6.65 -13.18 3.99
CA TYR A 29 7.99 -13.02 4.56
C TYR A 29 9.10 -13.63 3.69
N GLU A 30 8.71 -14.38 2.65
CA GLU A 30 9.59 -15.01 1.66
C GLU A 30 9.13 -14.69 0.23
N MET A 31 10.07 -14.76 -0.71
CA MET A 31 9.84 -14.68 -2.15
C MET A 31 10.81 -15.62 -2.85
N ASN A 32 10.29 -16.50 -3.72
CA ASN A 32 11.09 -17.49 -4.46
C ASN A 32 11.92 -18.43 -3.56
N ASN A 33 11.34 -18.88 -2.43
CA ASN A 33 11.99 -19.75 -1.43
C ASN A 33 13.18 -19.10 -0.68
N GLU A 34 13.33 -17.78 -0.78
CA GLU A 34 14.31 -17.02 -0.01
C GLU A 34 13.60 -15.98 0.85
N SER A 35 14.21 -15.59 1.97
CA SER A 35 13.74 -14.45 2.76
C SER A 35 13.65 -13.20 1.89
N LEU A 36 12.65 -12.35 2.12
CA LEU A 36 12.54 -11.09 1.41
C LEU A 36 13.85 -10.29 1.50
N THR A 37 14.25 -9.67 0.40
CA THR A 37 15.28 -8.63 0.46
C THR A 37 14.71 -7.37 1.11
N ARG A 38 15.60 -6.48 1.57
CA ARG A 38 15.19 -5.17 2.10
C ARG A 38 14.30 -4.43 1.10
N ASP A 39 14.69 -4.38 -0.17
CA ASP A 39 13.95 -3.67 -1.22
C ASP A 39 12.60 -4.30 -1.55
N HIS A 40 12.45 -5.61 -1.31
CA HIS A 40 11.19 -6.33 -1.48
C HIS A 40 10.30 -6.35 -0.24
N GLY A 41 10.70 -5.69 0.85
CA GLY A 41 9.84 -5.47 2.00
C GLY A 41 10.20 -6.24 3.27
N TYR A 42 11.42 -6.77 3.38
CA TYR A 42 11.86 -7.46 4.60
C TYR A 42 11.58 -6.66 5.88
N PRO A 43 11.03 -7.26 6.95
CA PRO A 43 10.76 -8.69 7.09
C PRO A 43 9.40 -9.13 6.56
N LEU A 44 8.46 -8.20 6.37
CA LEU A 44 7.06 -8.50 6.04
C LEU A 44 6.50 -7.50 5.02
N ARG A 45 5.80 -8.04 4.03
CA ARG A 45 5.01 -7.28 3.06
C ARG A 45 3.61 -7.84 2.92
N ILE A 46 2.70 -7.04 2.37
CA ILE A 46 1.45 -7.53 1.78
C ILE A 46 1.71 -7.87 0.31
N SER A 47 1.11 -8.96 -0.17
CA SER A 47 0.98 -9.32 -1.59
C SER A 47 -0.50 -9.36 -1.94
N VAL A 48 -0.92 -8.53 -2.90
CA VAL A 48 -2.33 -8.43 -3.34
C VAL A 48 -2.42 -8.74 -4.84
N PRO A 49 -2.64 -10.00 -5.24
CA PRO A 49 -2.77 -10.36 -6.64
C PRO A 49 -3.95 -9.65 -7.32
N GLY A 50 -3.75 -9.28 -8.59
CA GLY A 50 -4.75 -8.54 -9.39
C GLY A 50 -4.88 -7.05 -9.07
N SER A 51 -4.11 -6.53 -8.11
CA SER A 51 -4.04 -5.10 -7.80
C SER A 51 -2.75 -4.47 -8.32
N ILE A 52 -2.73 -3.13 -8.44
CA ILE A 52 -1.49 -2.40 -8.71
C ILE A 52 -0.48 -2.60 -7.57
N GLY A 53 0.81 -2.57 -7.90
CA GLY A 53 1.89 -2.83 -6.94
C GLY A 53 1.86 -1.95 -5.68
N ALA A 54 1.32 -0.73 -5.79
CA ALA A 54 1.10 0.20 -4.68
C ALA A 54 0.25 -0.40 -3.54
N ARG A 55 -0.70 -1.30 -3.84
CA ARG A 55 -1.52 -1.96 -2.81
C ARG A 55 -0.80 -3.10 -2.10
N SER A 56 0.36 -3.53 -2.60
CA SER A 56 1.21 -4.54 -1.97
C SER A 56 2.27 -3.88 -1.08
N VAL A 57 1.80 -3.29 0.03
CA VAL A 57 2.60 -2.50 0.99
C VAL A 57 3.81 -3.29 1.49
N LYS A 58 5.01 -2.70 1.37
CA LYS A 58 6.27 -3.24 1.91
C LYS A 58 6.50 -2.74 3.34
N TRP A 59 7.31 -3.47 4.11
CA TRP A 59 7.72 -3.07 5.47
C TRP A 59 6.56 -2.84 6.43
N VAL A 60 5.61 -3.79 6.42
CA VAL A 60 4.35 -3.73 7.17
C VAL A 60 4.62 -3.59 8.66
N ASN A 61 4.05 -2.56 9.28
CA ASN A 61 4.15 -2.30 10.72
C ASN A 61 2.79 -2.31 11.44
N ARG A 62 1.68 -2.18 10.70
CA ARG A 62 0.33 -2.04 11.24
C ARG A 62 -0.69 -2.49 10.20
N ILE A 63 -1.69 -3.23 10.65
CA ILE A 63 -2.89 -3.59 9.88
C ILE A 63 -4.08 -3.06 10.67
N VAL A 64 -5.00 -2.37 9.98
CA VAL A 64 -6.19 -1.76 10.60
C VAL A 64 -7.40 -2.19 9.79
N VAL A 65 -8.43 -2.70 10.48
CA VAL A 65 -9.75 -2.90 9.90
C VAL A 65 -10.56 -1.63 10.11
N SER A 66 -11.19 -1.15 9.05
CA SER A 66 -11.87 0.15 8.99
C SER A 66 -13.10 0.05 8.08
N ASP A 67 -14.11 0.87 8.35
CA ASP A 67 -15.29 1.06 7.50
C ASP A 67 -15.02 2.02 6.32
N LYS A 68 -13.83 2.62 6.29
CA LYS A 68 -13.38 3.59 5.28
C LYS A 68 -12.00 3.25 4.74
N GLU A 69 -11.74 3.70 3.52
CA GLU A 69 -10.41 3.67 2.90
C GLU A 69 -9.36 4.42 3.73
N SER A 70 -8.09 4.05 3.54
CA SER A 70 -6.96 4.71 4.19
C SER A 70 -6.92 6.20 3.85
N ASP A 71 -6.64 7.00 4.86
CA ASP A 71 -6.36 8.44 4.78
C ASP A 71 -4.92 8.76 4.32
N SER A 72 -4.15 7.73 3.97
CA SER A 72 -2.81 7.85 3.41
C SER A 72 -2.76 8.77 2.19
N PRO A 73 -1.84 9.76 2.14
CA PRO A 73 -1.67 10.64 0.98
C PRO A 73 -1.45 9.87 -0.32
N TRP A 74 -0.71 8.75 -0.27
CA TRP A 74 -0.47 7.87 -1.41
C TRP A 74 -1.73 7.16 -1.92
N GLN A 75 -2.77 7.01 -1.10
CA GLN A 75 -4.07 6.49 -1.56
C GLN A 75 -4.99 7.61 -2.08
N ILE A 76 -4.92 8.81 -1.49
CA ILE A 76 -5.80 9.91 -1.84
C ILE A 76 -5.35 10.64 -3.11
N PHE A 77 -4.05 10.96 -3.22
CA PHE A 77 -3.51 11.85 -4.24
C PHE A 77 -2.73 11.14 -5.35
N ASP A 78 -2.25 9.92 -5.09
CA ASP A 78 -1.49 9.14 -6.07
C ASP A 78 -2.28 7.91 -6.58
N TYR A 79 -1.78 7.27 -7.63
CA TYR A 79 -2.30 6.04 -8.21
C TYR A 79 -3.76 6.11 -8.68
N LYS A 80 -4.17 7.27 -9.22
CA LYS A 80 -5.51 7.49 -9.80
C LYS A 80 -5.44 7.77 -11.28
N LEU A 81 -6.33 7.13 -12.05
CA LEU A 81 -6.63 7.55 -13.41
C LEU A 81 -7.70 8.64 -13.33
N LEU A 82 -7.31 9.86 -13.69
CA LEU A 82 -8.21 11.01 -13.69
C LEU A 82 -8.86 11.17 -15.07
N PRO A 83 -10.08 11.73 -15.15
CA PRO A 83 -10.67 12.10 -16.43
C PRO A 83 -9.75 13.01 -17.24
N THR A 84 -9.74 12.83 -18.56
CA THR A 84 -8.86 13.60 -19.48
C THR A 84 -9.09 15.11 -19.46
N SER A 85 -10.23 15.56 -18.93
CA SER A 85 -10.55 16.98 -18.74
C SER A 85 -9.77 17.64 -17.59
N VAL A 86 -9.20 16.86 -16.67
CA VAL A 86 -8.44 17.40 -15.53
C VAL A 86 -7.06 17.83 -16.01
N LYS A 87 -6.80 19.14 -16.01
CA LYS A 87 -5.52 19.72 -16.45
C LYS A 87 -4.43 19.69 -15.38
N GLN A 88 -4.83 19.80 -14.11
CA GLN A 88 -3.92 19.79 -12.96
C GLN A 88 -4.54 18.96 -11.83
N PRO A 89 -3.94 17.82 -11.47
CA PRO A 89 -4.38 17.05 -10.32
C PRO A 89 -4.10 17.81 -9.02
N GLN A 90 -4.93 17.60 -8.01
CA GLN A 90 -4.57 17.98 -6.65
C GLN A 90 -3.36 17.16 -6.20
N LYS A 91 -2.36 17.83 -5.63
CA LYS A 91 -1.17 17.20 -5.07
C LYS A 91 -1.31 17.07 -3.56
N SER A 92 -0.52 16.17 -3.00
CA SER A 92 -0.40 16.06 -1.55
C SER A 92 0.42 17.24 -1.02
N ASP A 93 0.08 17.73 0.18
CA ASP A 93 0.92 18.71 0.91
C ASP A 93 2.16 18.04 1.56
N TYR A 94 2.42 16.76 1.24
CA TYR A 94 3.49 15.94 1.79
C TYR A 94 4.66 15.75 0.81
N ASP A 95 4.59 16.37 -0.38
CA ASP A 95 5.64 16.40 -1.41
C ASP A 95 6.79 17.37 -1.06
#